data_AF-A0A938BSZ2-F1
#
_entry.id   AF-A0A938BSZ2-F1
#
_cell.length_a   1.000
_cell.length_b   1.000
_cell.length_c   1.000
_cell.angle_alpha   90.00
_cell.angle_beta   90.00
_cell.angle_gamma   90.00
#
_symmetry.space_group_name_H-M   'P 1'
#
loop_
_entity.id
_entity.type
_entity.pdbx_description
1 polymer ?
#
loop_
_entity_poly.entity_id
_entity_poly.type
_entity_poly.pdbx_seq_one_letter_code
_entity_poly.pdbx_strand_id
1 'polypeptide(L)' 'RWPSQVQEAAEQLAPHAIAFYLRELASAFHAWYNADRFLVEEKALREARLILLACVAQVLRQGLSLVGVSAPESM' A
#
# COMPACT_ATOMS: atom_id res chain seq x y z
N ARG A 1 -1.26 0.14 11.03
CA ARG A 1 -1.13 -1.33 10.95
C ARG A 1 0.26 -1.73 10.46
N TRP A 2 0.78 -1.11 9.41
CA TRP A 2 2.22 -1.15 9.15
C TRP A 2 2.95 -0.25 10.16
N PRO A 3 4.13 -0.61 10.71
CA PRO A 3 4.90 -1.85 10.51
C PRO A 3 4.53 -3.01 11.47
N SER A 4 3.63 -2.81 12.44
CA SER A 4 3.32 -3.82 13.47
C SER A 4 2.85 -5.17 12.90
N GLN A 5 2.16 -5.18 11.75
CA GLN A 5 1.77 -6.41 11.05
C GLN A 5 2.97 -7.29 10.63
N VAL A 6 4.11 -6.66 10.31
CA VAL A 6 5.35 -7.37 9.95
C VAL A 6 5.93 -8.08 11.16
N GLN A 7 5.96 -7.38 12.29
CA GLN A 7 6.46 -7.94 13.54
C GLN A 7 5.61 -9.14 13.97
N GLU A 8 4.29 -9.00 13.96
CA GLU A 8 3.38 -10.08 14.32
C GLU A 8 3.52 -11.29 13.38
N ALA A 9 3.61 -11.07 12.06
CA ALA A 9 3.81 -12.14 11.10
C ALA A 9 5.15 -12.88 11.30
N ALA A 10 6.20 -12.16 11.72
CA ALA A 10 7.49 -12.75 12.03
C ALA A 10 7.45 -13.58 13.32
N GLU A 11 6.84 -13.05 14.39
CA GLU A 11 6.67 -13.75 15.68
C GLU A 11 5.84 -15.04 15.54
N GLN A 12 4.83 -15.03 14.69
CA GLN A 12 3.94 -16.17 14.44
C GLN A 12 4.41 -17.11 13.31
N LEU A 13 5.53 -16.81 12.65
CA LEU A 13 6.00 -17.53 11.45
C LEU A 13 4.92 -17.64 10.37
N ALA A 14 4.15 -16.57 10.17
CA ALA A 14 2.96 -16.51 9.32
C ALA A 14 3.16 -15.57 8.11
N PRO A 15 4.00 -15.91 7.12
CA PRO A 15 4.30 -15.03 5.97
C PRO A 15 3.08 -14.72 5.11
N HIS A 16 2.08 -15.60 5.09
CA HIS A 16 0.81 -15.40 4.38
C HIS A 16 0.03 -14.18 4.90
N ALA A 17 0.21 -13.79 6.17
CA ALA A 17 -0.42 -12.61 6.75
C ALA A 17 -0.01 -11.31 6.01
N ILE A 18 1.25 -11.23 5.55
CA ILE A 18 1.73 -10.10 4.75
C ILE A 18 1.02 -10.07 3.40
N ALA A 19 0.91 -11.21 2.71
CA ALA A 19 0.22 -11.29 1.43
C ALA A 19 -1.27 -10.88 1.55
N PHE A 20 -1.95 -11.31 2.62
CA PHE A 20 -3.34 -10.90 2.88
C PHE A 20 -3.46 -9.41 3.15
N TYR A 21 -2.59 -8.84 3.99
CA TYR A 21 -2.56 -7.41 4.24
C TYR A 21 -2.34 -6.59 2.96
N LEU A 22 -1.38 -7.00 2.11
CA LEU A 22 -1.10 -6.31 0.86
C LEU A 22 -2.27 -6.39 -0.12
N ARG A 23 -2.96 -7.54 -0.18
CA ARG A 23 -4.16 -7.70 -0.99
C ARG A 23 -5.28 -6.76 -0.53
N GLU A 24 -5.51 -6.66 0.78
CA GLU A 24 -6.51 -5.75 1.34
C GLU A 24 -6.16 -4.28 1.07
N LEU A 25 -4.90 -3.90 1.28
CA LEU A 25 -4.41 -2.54 1.00
C LEU A 25 -4.58 -2.18 -0.49
N ALA A 26 -4.19 -3.09 -1.40
CA ALA A 26 -4.34 -2.89 -2.83
C ALA A 26 -5.82 -2.77 -3.24
N SER A 27 -6.70 -3.57 -2.65
CA SER A 27 -8.15 -3.51 -2.90
C SER A 27 -8.76 -2.19 -2.43
N ALA A 28 -8.42 -1.74 -1.21
CA ALA A 28 -8.87 -0.45 -0.70
C ALA A 28 -8.36 0.72 -1.54
N PHE A 29 -7.08 0.67 -1.95
CA PHE A 29 -6.52 1.65 -2.86
C PHE A 29 -7.25 1.68 -4.21
N HIS A 30 -7.50 0.52 -4.81
CA HIS A 30 -8.20 0.43 -6.09
C HIS A 30 -9.63 0.97 -6.02
N ALA A 31 -10.36 0.67 -4.93
CA ALA A 31 -11.69 1.22 -4.69
C ALA A 31 -11.67 2.75 -4.60
N TRP A 32 -10.72 3.31 -3.83
CA TRP A 32 -10.55 4.76 -3.72
C TRP A 32 -10.17 5.42 -5.05
N TYR A 33 -9.23 4.82 -5.78
CA TYR A 33 -8.77 5.32 -7.09
C TYR A 33 -9.91 5.44 -8.10
N ASN A 34 -10.84 4.48 -8.08
CA ASN A 34 -12.02 4.50 -8.96
C ASN A 34 -13.08 5.51 -8.52
N ALA A 35 -13.19 5.78 -7.22
CA ALA A 35 -14.21 6.67 -6.67
C ALA A 35 -13.82 8.16 -6.76
N ASP A 36 -12.54 8.49 -6.58
CA ASP A 36 -12.05 9.86 -6.39
C ASP A 36 -10.96 10.28 -7.38
N ARG A 37 -11.08 11.48 -7.95
CA ARG A 37 -9.98 12.12 -8.69
C ARG A 37 -8.97 12.72 -7.72
N PHE A 38 -7.71 12.33 -7.82
CA PHE A 38 -6.66 12.87 -6.95
C PHE A 38 -5.94 14.10 -7.53
N LEU A 39 -5.92 14.25 -8.85
CA LEU A 39 -5.43 15.45 -9.53
C LEU A 39 -6.54 16.52 -9.58
N VAL A 40 -6.63 17.29 -8.51
CA VAL A 40 -7.60 18.39 -8.35
C VAL A 40 -6.92 19.75 -8.36
N GLU A 41 -7.68 20.82 -8.56
CA GLU A 41 -7.17 22.20 -8.58
C GLU A 41 -6.74 22.67 -7.19
N GLU A 42 -7.47 22.26 -6.15
CA GLU A 42 -7.18 22.62 -4.78
C GLU A 42 -5.82 22.03 -4.33
N LYS A 43 -4.83 22.91 -4.19
CA LYS A 43 -3.43 22.53 -3.95
C LYS A 43 -3.25 21.68 -2.70
N ALA A 44 -3.83 22.10 -1.57
CA ALA A 44 -3.67 21.40 -0.29
C ALA A 44 -4.25 19.98 -0.35
N LEU A 45 -5.46 19.84 -0.91
CA LEU A 45 -6.10 18.53 -1.08
C LEU A 45 -5.32 17.63 -2.05
N ARG A 46 -4.85 18.18 -3.17
CA ARG A 46 -4.02 17.43 -4.13
C ARG A 46 -2.73 16.93 -3.47
N GLU A 47 -2.02 17.79 -2.75
CA GLU A 47 -0.77 17.42 -2.06
C GLU A 47 -1.00 16.34 -1.01
N ALA A 48 -2.06 16.46 -0.20
CA ALA A 48 -2.43 15.44 0.78
C ALA A 48 -2.70 14.08 0.12
N ARG A 49 -3.41 14.06 -1.00
CA ARG A 49 -3.69 12.83 -1.76
C ARG A 49 -2.43 12.25 -2.42
N LEU A 50 -1.51 13.08 -2.91
CA LEU A 50 -0.23 12.63 -3.45
C LEU A 50 0.67 12.02 -2.36
N ILE A 51 0.69 12.60 -1.16
CA ILE A 51 1.41 12.04 -0.01
C ILE A 51 0.82 10.68 0.37
N LEU A 52 -0.52 10.57 0.43
CA LEU A 52 -1.20 9.30 0.68
C LEU A 52 -0.80 8.23 -0.35
N LEU A 53 -0.82 8.57 -1.64
CA LEU A 53 -0.38 7.68 -2.72
C LEU A 53 1.07 7.23 -2.55
N ALA A 54 1.97 8.15 -2.21
CA ALA A 54 3.38 7.83 -1.97
C ALA A 54 3.55 6.85 -0.80
N CYS A 55 2.81 7.05 0.31
CA CYS A 55 2.81 6.15 1.45
C CYS A 55 2.29 4.75 1.09
N VAL A 56 1.17 4.67 0.36
CA VAL A 56 0.60 3.37 -0.09
C VAL A 56 1.61 2.64 -0.98
N ALA A 57 2.18 3.33 -1.97
CA ALA A 57 3.18 2.76 -2.86
C ALA A 57 4.44 2.28 -2.11
N GLN A 58 4.88 3.04 -1.10
CA GLN A 58 6.00 2.66 -0.24
C GLN A 58 5.69 1.38 0.57
N VAL A 59 4.50 1.24 1.13
CA VAL A 59 4.10 0.03 1.87
C VAL A 59 3.99 -1.17 0.93
N LEU A 60 3.38 -1.02 -0.24
CA LEU A 60 3.27 -2.08 -1.24
C LEU A 60 4.65 -2.58 -1.69
N ARG A 61 5.59 -1.67 -2.01
CA ARG A 61 6.96 -2.03 -2.40
C ARG A 61 7.69 -2.81 -1.30
N GLN A 62 7.66 -2.31 -0.06
CA GLN A 62 8.30 -3.00 1.06
C GLN A 62 7.68 -4.37 1.31
N GLY A 63 6.35 -4.46 1.33
CA GLY A 63 5.67 -5.73 1.57
C GLY A 63 5.89 -6.76 0.45
N LEU A 64 5.84 -6.34 -0.82
CA LEU A 64 6.13 -7.22 -1.96
C LEU A 64 7.57 -7.74 -1.90
N SER A 65 8.52 -6.87 -1.53
CA SER A 65 9.91 -7.28 -1.32
C SER A 65 10.06 -8.32 -0.20
N LEU A 66 9.30 -8.22 0.90
CA LEU A 66 9.32 -9.21 1.99
C LEU A 66 8.82 -10.59 1.55
N VAL A 67 7.90 -10.65 0.58
CA VAL A 67 7.37 -11.93 0.04
C VAL A 67 8.09 -12.39 -1.24
N GLY A 68 9.18 -11.74 -1.62
CA GLY A 68 10.02 -12.14 -2.75
C GLY A 68 9.42 -11.82 -4.13
N VAL A 69 8.51 -10.86 -4.23
CA VAL A 69 7.84 -10.46 -5.48
C VAL A 69 8.32 -9.08 -5.92
N SER A 70 8.50 -8.88 -7.23
CA SER A 70 8.86 -7.58 -7.79
C SER A 70 7.69 -6.60 -7.76
N ALA A 71 7.99 -5.32 -7.59
CA ALA A 71 7.01 -4.22 -7.64
C ALA A 71 7.34 -3.33 -8.86
N PRO A 72 6.77 -3.63 -10.05
CA PRO A 72 7.10 -2.88 -11.27
C PRO A 72 6.60 -1.42 -11.19
N GLU A 73 7.36 -0.50 -11.79
CA GLU A 73 6.97 0.92 -11.88
C GLU A 73 5.90 1.17 -12.96
N SER A 74 5.82 0.27 -13.95
CA SER A 74 4.80 0.24 -15.00
C SER A 74 4.44 -1.21 -15.30
N MET A 75 3.14 -1.49 -15.46
CA MET A 75 2.61 -2.79 -15.88
C MET A 75 2.05 -2.71 -17.30
#